data_AF-A0A347UKB7-F1
#
_entry.id   AF-A0A347UKB7-F1
#
_cell.length_a   1.000
_cell.length_b   1.000
_cell.length_c   1.000
_cell.angle_alpha   90.00
_cell.angle_beta   90.00
_cell.angle_gamma   90.00
#
_symmetry.space_group_name_H-M   'P 1'
#
loop_
_entity.id
_entity.type
_entity.pdbx_description
1 polymer ?
#
loop_
_entity_poly.entity_id
_entity_poly.type
_entity_poly.pdbx_seq_one_letter_code
_entity_poly.pdbx_strand_id
1 'polypeptide(L)'
;MKKLALALLILAPLPAWAEFPTIEAVKVQPSGGGYNFAVTLKHPDSGWDHYADGWEVLDADGNRLGYRLLAHPHVNEQPFTRSLGGVAIPKGTEKVFIRAHCLVDGWGDQLFEVDLGR
;
A
#
# COMPACT_ATOMS: atom_id res chain seq x y z
N MET A 1 47.71 26.67 -32.12
CA MET A 1 46.22 26.74 -32.15
C MET A 1 45.67 25.68 -31.20
N LYS A 2 45.20 26.07 -30.02
CA LYS A 2 44.71 25.14 -28.99
C LYS A 2 43.26 24.77 -29.32
N LYS A 3 42.99 23.50 -29.62
CA LYS A 3 41.63 22.98 -29.85
C LYS A 3 40.95 22.89 -28.48
N LEU A 4 39.90 23.68 -28.23
CA LEU A 4 38.99 23.43 -27.11
C LEU A 4 38.11 22.23 -27.47
N ALA A 5 38.27 21.13 -26.77
CA ALA A 5 37.32 20.03 -26.79
C ALA A 5 36.23 20.34 -25.75
N LEU A 6 35.01 20.61 -26.22
CA LEU A 6 33.83 20.79 -25.38
C LEU A 6 33.35 19.38 -24.95
N ALA A 7 33.58 19.01 -23.69
CA ALA A 7 33.07 17.77 -23.13
C ALA A 7 31.59 17.94 -22.80
N LEU A 8 30.71 17.28 -23.57
CA LEU A 8 29.28 17.22 -23.32
C LEU A 8 29.04 16.19 -22.19
N LEU A 9 28.78 16.68 -20.96
CA LEU A 9 28.32 15.82 -19.86
C LEU A 9 26.87 15.38 -20.15
N ILE A 10 26.68 14.13 -20.53
CA ILE A 10 25.35 13.53 -20.63
C ILE A 10 24.95 13.13 -19.20
N LEU A 11 24.02 13.87 -18.61
CA LEU A 11 23.41 13.52 -17.32
C LEU A 11 22.35 12.43 -17.58
N ALA A 12 22.72 11.16 -17.38
CA ALA A 12 21.75 10.07 -17.44
C ALA A 12 20.82 10.13 -16.22
N PRO A 13 19.50 10.06 -16.37
CA PRO A 13 18.59 9.99 -15.23
C PRO A 13 18.86 8.69 -14.46
N LEU A 14 19.06 8.82 -13.14
CA LEU A 14 19.12 7.65 -12.27
C LEU A 14 17.75 6.98 -12.24
N PRO A 15 17.68 5.64 -12.25
CA PRO A 15 16.40 4.95 -12.08
C PRO A 15 15.82 5.33 -10.71
N ALA A 16 14.59 5.86 -10.70
CA ALA A 16 13.82 5.98 -9.47
C ALA A 16 13.40 4.57 -9.04
N TRP A 17 13.64 4.23 -7.77
CA TRP A 17 13.18 2.98 -7.18
C TRP A 17 11.76 3.22 -6.69
N ALA A 18 10.84 2.31 -6.99
CA ALA A 18 9.46 2.40 -6.49
C ALA A 18 9.46 2.37 -4.97
N GLU A 19 8.77 3.32 -4.33
CA GLU A 19 8.70 3.42 -2.88
C GLU A 19 7.34 2.92 -2.40
N PHE A 20 7.10 1.61 -2.48
CA PHE A 20 5.79 1.05 -2.13
C PHE A 20 5.43 1.22 -0.64
N PRO A 21 4.13 1.34 -0.30
CA PRO A 21 3.72 1.40 1.09
C PRO A 21 3.99 0.06 1.79
N THR A 22 4.50 0.09 3.02
CA THR A 22 4.66 -1.08 3.87
C THR A 22 3.49 -1.21 4.83
N ILE A 23 3.04 -2.44 5.06
CA ILE A 23 2.02 -2.74 6.07
C ILE A 23 2.75 -3.16 7.35
N GLU A 24 2.61 -2.35 8.39
CA GLU A 24 3.30 -2.52 9.67
C GLU A 24 2.47 -3.38 10.65
N ALA A 25 1.15 -3.26 10.60
CA ALA A 25 0.25 -4.04 11.44
C ALA A 25 -1.17 -4.12 10.87
N VAL A 26 -1.87 -5.21 11.18
CA VAL A 26 -3.29 -5.36 10.88
C VAL A 26 -4.01 -5.86 12.13
N LYS A 27 -5.11 -5.19 12.51
CA LYS A 27 -6.06 -5.68 13.51
C LYS A 27 -7.35 -6.08 12.81
N VAL A 28 -7.84 -7.27 13.09
CA VAL A 28 -9.08 -7.81 12.53
C VAL A 28 -10.07 -8.10 13.65
N GLN A 29 -11.34 -7.74 13.45
CA GLN A 29 -12.42 -7.96 14.41
C GLN A 29 -13.70 -8.41 13.70
N PRO A 30 -14.40 -9.46 14.16
CA PRO A 30 -15.72 -9.78 13.68
C PRO A 30 -16.72 -8.63 13.93
N SER A 31 -17.66 -8.44 13.02
CA SER A 31 -18.79 -7.51 13.13
C SER A 31 -20.05 -8.18 12.58
N GLY A 32 -21.25 -7.78 13.01
CA GLY A 32 -22.51 -8.47 12.71
C GLY A 32 -22.86 -8.71 11.23
N GLY A 33 -22.08 -8.18 10.27
CA GLY A 33 -22.21 -8.44 8.84
C GLY A 33 -20.90 -8.78 8.11
N GLY A 34 -19.80 -9.05 8.81
CA GLY A 34 -18.49 -9.30 8.19
C GLY A 34 -17.33 -9.03 9.15
N TYR A 35 -16.19 -8.59 8.64
CA TYR A 35 -15.02 -8.25 9.44
C TYR A 35 -14.65 -6.78 9.30
N ASN A 36 -14.15 -6.21 10.39
CA ASN A 36 -13.54 -4.89 10.42
C ASN A 36 -12.02 -5.05 10.46
N PHE A 37 -11.34 -4.39 9.54
CA PHE A 37 -9.89 -4.34 9.45
C PHE A 37 -9.42 -2.95 9.83
N ALA A 38 -8.41 -2.85 10.69
CA ALA A 38 -7.65 -1.64 10.92
C ALA A 38 -6.20 -1.90 10.51
N VAL A 39 -5.76 -1.24 9.45
CA VAL A 39 -4.45 -1.46 8.82
C VAL A 39 -3.56 -0.27 9.12
N THR A 40 -2.41 -0.53 9.71
CA THR A 40 -1.33 0.42 9.93
C THR A 40 -0.32 0.30 8.80
N LEU A 41 -0.02 1.41 8.14
CA LEU A 41 0.86 1.45 6.98
C LEU A 41 1.80 2.64 7.05
N LYS A 42 2.92 2.50 6.34
CA LYS A 42 3.98 3.49 6.25
C LYS A 42 4.36 3.69 4.79
N HIS A 43 4.48 4.94 4.38
CA HIS A 43 4.92 5.30 3.03
C HIS A 43 5.64 6.66 3.09
N PRO A 44 6.69 6.89 2.28
CA PRO A 44 7.36 8.18 2.20
C PRO A 44 6.52 9.19 1.40
N ASP A 45 5.30 9.48 1.85
CA ASP A 45 4.42 10.48 1.25
C ASP A 45 5.16 11.82 1.09
N SER A 46 5.21 12.37 -0.12
CA SER A 46 5.83 13.67 -0.41
C SER A 46 4.81 14.76 -0.76
N GLY A 47 3.52 14.42 -0.80
CA GLY A 47 2.43 15.35 -1.04
C GLY A 47 1.35 14.73 -1.91
N TRP A 48 0.53 15.58 -2.54
CA TRP A 48 -0.59 15.16 -3.39
C TRP A 48 -0.15 14.38 -4.64
N ASP A 49 1.11 14.54 -5.04
CA ASP A 49 1.65 13.90 -6.24
C ASP A 49 2.23 12.51 -5.95
N HIS A 50 2.46 12.13 -4.69
CA HIS A 50 3.02 10.82 -4.34
C HIS A 50 2.70 10.48 -2.88
N TYR A 51 1.73 9.58 -2.70
CA TYR A 51 1.30 9.09 -1.41
C TYR A 51 0.62 7.72 -1.52
N ALA A 52 0.48 7.02 -0.40
CA ALA A 52 -0.34 5.82 -0.31
C ALA A 52 -1.84 6.16 -0.41
N ASP A 53 -2.48 5.80 -1.53
CA ASP A 53 -3.87 6.13 -1.84
C ASP A 53 -4.85 4.97 -1.58
N GLY A 54 -4.36 3.79 -1.20
CA GLY A 54 -5.27 2.72 -0.80
C GLY A 54 -4.65 1.42 -0.34
N TRP A 55 -5.53 0.53 0.10
CA TRP A 55 -5.21 -0.87 0.38
C TRP A 55 -6.43 -1.75 0.22
N GLU A 56 -6.21 -3.04 0.00
CA GLU A 56 -7.28 -4.02 -0.23
C GLU A 56 -7.14 -5.24 0.68
N VAL A 57 -8.26 -5.93 0.87
CA VAL A 57 -8.34 -7.27 1.45
C VAL A 57 -8.54 -8.25 0.30
N LEU A 58 -7.71 -9.29 0.25
CA LEU A 58 -7.69 -10.32 -0.78
C LEU A 58 -7.95 -11.70 -0.17
N ASP A 59 -8.57 -12.59 -0.93
CA ASP A 59 -8.53 -14.02 -0.65
C ASP A 59 -7.21 -14.67 -1.14
N ALA A 60 -7.06 -15.97 -0.95
CA ALA A 60 -5.86 -16.72 -1.33
C ALA A 60 -5.67 -16.84 -2.85
N ASP A 61 -6.72 -16.65 -3.64
CA ASP A 61 -6.68 -16.67 -5.10
C ASP A 61 -6.38 -15.26 -5.67
N GLY A 62 -6.26 -14.25 -4.80
CA GLY A 62 -6.02 -12.86 -5.18
C GLY A 62 -7.28 -12.10 -5.58
N ASN A 63 -8.48 -12.61 -5.27
CA ASN A 63 -9.71 -11.86 -5.49
C ASN A 63 -9.91 -10.81 -4.39
N ARG A 64 -10.29 -9.60 -4.80
CA ARG A 64 -10.59 -8.49 -3.89
C ARG A 64 -11.90 -8.73 -3.14
N LEU A 65 -11.80 -8.79 -1.81
CA LEU A 65 -12.93 -8.86 -0.87
C LEU A 65 -13.35 -7.47 -0.36
N GLY A 66 -12.43 -6.50 -0.36
CA GLY A 66 -12.70 -5.13 0.05
C GLY A 66 -11.57 -4.18 -0.34
N TYR A 67 -11.88 -2.89 -0.45
CA TYR A 67 -10.90 -1.84 -0.75
C TYR A 67 -11.14 -0.62 0.13
N ARG A 68 -10.06 -0.06 0.64
CA ARG A 68 -10.04 1.20 1.38
C ARG A 68 -9.30 2.24 0.58
N LEU A 69 -10.04 3.22 0.07
CA LEU A 69 -9.49 4.45 -0.50
C LEU A 69 -8.96 5.37 0.62
N LEU A 70 -7.80 5.97 0.37
CA LEU A 70 -7.17 7.02 1.17
C LEU A 70 -7.11 8.27 0.31
N ALA A 71 -7.87 9.30 0.68
CA ALA A 71 -8.15 10.44 -0.20
C ALA A 71 -7.19 11.63 -0.02
N HIS A 72 -6.15 11.49 0.81
CA HIS A 72 -5.19 12.56 1.06
C HIS A 72 -3.83 12.01 1.50
N PRO A 73 -2.74 12.79 1.33
CA PRO A 73 -1.42 12.45 1.86
C PRO A 73 -1.38 12.48 3.38
N HIS A 74 -0.47 11.69 3.96
CA HIS A 74 -0.21 11.54 5.39
C HIS A 74 1.26 11.88 5.74
N VAL A 75 1.86 12.89 5.09
CA VAL A 75 3.28 13.28 5.25
C VAL A 75 3.73 13.38 6.71
N ASN A 76 2.88 13.95 7.59
CA ASN A 76 3.19 14.19 9.00
C ASN A 76 2.54 13.18 9.97
N GLU A 77 1.94 12.11 9.44
CA GLU A 77 1.19 11.10 10.20
C GLU A 77 1.74 9.72 9.84
N GLN A 78 3.06 9.50 9.96
CA GLN A 78 3.67 8.21 9.61
C GLN A 78 4.22 7.50 10.87
N PRO A 79 3.90 6.21 11.08
CA PRO A 79 2.88 5.44 10.37
C PRO A 79 1.46 5.90 10.74
N PHE A 80 0.48 5.63 9.88
CA PHE A 80 -0.94 5.88 10.16
C PHE A 80 -1.78 4.61 10.05
N THR A 81 -2.94 4.63 10.70
CA THR A 81 -3.93 3.54 10.67
C THR A 81 -5.22 4.00 10.03
N ARG A 82 -5.79 3.22 9.11
CA ARG A 82 -7.15 3.44 8.60
C ARG A 82 -7.93 2.14 8.60
N SER A 83 -9.25 2.26 8.75
CA SER A 83 -10.14 1.11 8.91
C SER A 83 -11.08 0.92 7.74
N LEU A 84 -11.38 -0.35 7.44
CA LEU A 84 -12.43 -0.79 6.54
C LEU A 84 -13.35 -1.73 7.30
N GLY A 85 -14.64 -1.36 7.39
CA GLY A 85 -15.64 -2.15 8.09
C GLY A 85 -16.53 -2.96 7.14
N GLY A 86 -17.14 -4.02 7.66
CA GLY A 86 -18.16 -4.79 6.95
C GLY A 86 -17.63 -5.59 5.75
N VAL A 87 -16.36 -6.01 5.78
CA VAL A 87 -15.78 -6.85 4.72
C VAL A 87 -16.40 -8.24 4.81
N ALA A 88 -17.13 -8.64 3.78
CA ALA A 88 -17.72 -9.97 3.69
C ALA A 88 -16.63 -10.99 3.37
N ILE A 89 -16.41 -11.94 4.28
CA ILE A 89 -15.43 -13.03 4.09
C ILE A 89 -16.20 -14.35 3.97
N PRO A 90 -15.94 -15.16 2.92
CA PRO A 90 -16.57 -16.46 2.77
C PRO A 90 -16.41 -17.35 4.01
N LYS A 91 -17.45 -18.16 4.26
CA LYS A 91 -17.36 -19.23 5.26
C LYS A 91 -16.33 -20.26 4.75
N GLY A 92 -15.48 -20.77 5.63
CA GLY A 92 -14.34 -21.62 5.27
C GLY A 92 -12.99 -20.90 5.16
N THR A 93 -12.94 -19.60 4.81
CA THR A 93 -11.69 -18.81 4.78
C THR A 93 -10.96 -18.73 6.14
N GLU A 94 -9.76 -19.28 6.22
CA GLU A 94 -8.89 -19.21 7.42
C GLU A 94 -8.00 -17.96 7.42
N LYS A 95 -7.59 -17.51 6.24
CA LYS A 95 -6.64 -16.43 6.06
C LYS A 95 -7.05 -15.49 4.94
N VAL A 96 -6.67 -14.22 5.08
CA VAL A 96 -6.77 -13.20 4.02
C VAL A 96 -5.45 -12.46 3.91
N PHE A 97 -5.29 -11.70 2.83
CA PHE A 97 -4.08 -10.93 2.57
C PHE A 97 -4.41 -9.45 2.42
N ILE A 98 -3.56 -8.59 2.97
CA ILE A 98 -3.65 -7.15 2.77
C ILE A 98 -2.55 -6.71 1.82
N ARG A 99 -2.92 -5.88 0.83
CA ARG A 99 -1.99 -5.28 -0.13
C ARG A 99 -2.22 -3.77 -0.19
N ALA A 100 -1.14 -3.00 -0.19
CA ALA A 100 -1.20 -1.54 -0.25
C ALA A 100 -0.89 -1.01 -1.66
N HIS A 101 -1.37 0.20 -1.95
CA HIS A 101 -1.24 0.89 -3.22
C HIS A 101 -0.67 2.30 -3.00
N CYS A 102 0.25 2.70 -3.88
CA CYS A 102 0.73 4.06 -4.02
C CYS A 102 0.13 4.67 -5.29
N LEU A 103 -0.23 5.96 -5.21
CA LEU A 103 -0.82 6.70 -6.33
C LEU A 103 0.05 6.67 -7.61
N VAL A 104 1.38 6.69 -7.45
CA VAL A 104 2.34 6.78 -8.56
C VAL A 104 2.91 5.41 -8.90
N ASP A 105 3.41 4.70 -7.89
CA ASP A 105 4.15 3.46 -8.09
C ASP A 105 3.23 2.24 -8.25
N GLY A 106 1.95 2.37 -7.88
CA GLY A 106 0.94 1.33 -8.02
C GLY A 106 0.91 0.36 -6.84
N TRP A 107 0.57 -0.91 -7.13
CA TRP A 107 0.46 -1.96 -6.11
C TRP A 107 1.83 -2.41 -5.63
N GLY A 108 2.01 -2.45 -4.31
CA GLY A 108 3.19 -3.09 -3.72
C GLY A 108 3.14 -4.61 -3.86
N ASP A 109 4.31 -5.23 -3.97
CA ASP A 109 4.46 -6.68 -4.11
C ASP A 109 4.29 -7.44 -2.77
N GLN A 110 4.31 -6.72 -1.64
CA GLN A 110 4.18 -7.31 -0.32
C GLN A 110 2.72 -7.62 0.02
N LEU A 111 2.45 -8.89 0.31
CA LEU A 111 1.20 -9.34 0.90
C LEU A 111 1.38 -9.56 2.41
N PHE A 112 0.56 -8.88 3.20
CA PHE A 112 0.49 -9.11 4.65
C PHE A 112 -0.58 -10.17 4.94
N GLU A 113 -0.16 -11.36 5.37
CA GLU A 113 -1.08 -12.44 5.76
C GLU A 113 -1.76 -12.14 7.09
N VAL A 114 -3.08 -12.30 7.13
CA VAL A 114 -3.91 -12.16 8.33
C VAL A 114 -4.63 -13.47 8.58
N ASP A 115 -4.29 -14.11 9.70
CA ASP A 115 -5.02 -15.27 10.22
C ASP A 115 -6.32 -14.82 10.89
N LEU A 116 -7.45 -15.43 10.50
CA LEU A 116 -8.77 -15.15 11.07
C LEU A 116 -9.07 -16.01 12.31
N GLY A 117 -8.15 -16.90 12.69
CA GLY A 117 -8.16 -17.63 13.97
C GLY A 117 -9.37 -18.52 14.17
N ARG A 118 -9.78 -19.23 13.12
CA ARG A 118 -10.91 -20.16 13.20
C ARG A 118 -10.58 -21.44 13.95
#